data_AF-A0AAD4IT11-F1
#
_entry.id   AF-A0AAD4IT11-F1
#
_cell.length_a   1.000
_cell.length_b   1.000
_cell.length_c   1.000
_cell.angle_alpha   90.00
_cell.angle_beta   90.00
_cell.angle_gamma   90.00
#
_symmetry.space_group_name_H-M   'P 1'
#
loop_
_entity.id
_entity.type
_entity.pdbx_description
1 polymer ?
#
loop_
_entity_poly.entity_id
_entity_poly.type
_entity_poly.pdbx_seq_one_letter_code
_entity_poly.pdbx_strand_id
1 'polypeptide(L)'
;MAPKMVTSFRRSLSFPNPPSNNSSKPQKTLHVRSTSLPCRSHPIISQLRDEISALQSWSAAESSARTSAWLCDGLRRLKAVHESLDDLLHLPQTRESLRGGDYSNLIEKLLEDFLRFVDAYGMFQTLLLRLKEEHSAAQIAVRRKDSARVAAQAKNLSKIAKEIGKLGSSNLFSTATAVAPLRASYDEEAELVDVIDGVVKATVAVSNALFGGISNSAAFRKQSCMGLSLGRKTKYVKVEGGIREFQELDLENLRKKAEEEVKMASKKMHEIEDRILEIEECGERAFRSLINTRVSLLNVLTQ
;
A
#
# COMPACT_ATOMS: atom_id res chain seq x y z
N MET A 1 27.87 23.54 25.10
CA MET A 1 29.28 23.15 25.00
C MET A 1 29.31 21.63 24.84
N ALA A 2 29.61 21.18 23.63
CA ALA A 2 29.71 19.78 23.20
C ALA A 2 31.07 19.17 23.66
N PRO A 3 31.49 17.95 23.24
CA PRO A 3 30.83 16.63 23.20
C PRO A 3 31.80 15.49 23.68
N LYS A 4 31.48 14.22 23.32
CA LYS A 4 32.39 13.06 23.04
C LYS A 4 32.69 12.12 24.21
N MET A 5 32.20 10.86 24.13
CA MET A 5 32.78 9.68 23.43
C MET A 5 34.05 9.16 24.08
N VAL A 6 34.14 7.84 24.29
CA VAL A 6 35.30 6.93 24.03
C VAL A 6 34.85 5.54 24.54
N THR A 7 34.35 4.67 23.66
CA THR A 7 35.12 3.59 23.00
C THR A 7 35.92 2.74 23.98
N SER A 8 35.37 1.58 24.34
CA SER A 8 36.09 0.52 25.06
C SER A 8 37.12 -0.14 24.13
N PHE A 9 38.29 0.48 24.01
CA PHE A 9 39.47 -0.16 23.44
C PHE A 9 39.99 -1.21 24.43
N ARG A 10 39.67 -2.49 24.20
CA ARG A 10 40.39 -3.57 24.89
C ARG A 10 41.82 -3.62 24.33
N ARG A 11 42.77 -3.07 25.07
CA ARG A 11 44.20 -3.36 24.86
C ARG A 11 44.44 -4.80 25.31
N SER A 12 44.79 -5.68 24.38
CA SER A 12 45.33 -6.99 24.68
C SER A 12 46.75 -6.80 25.23
N LEU A 13 46.97 -7.17 26.49
CA LEU A 13 48.31 -7.26 27.08
C LEU A 13 48.92 -8.60 26.65
N SER A 14 50.03 -8.55 25.91
CA SER A 14 50.86 -9.72 25.62
C SER A 14 52.06 -9.74 26.58
N PHE A 15 52.19 -10.83 27.34
CA PHE A 15 53.39 -11.14 28.10
C PHE A 15 54.38 -11.94 27.23
N PRO A 16 55.70 -11.72 27.32
CA PRO A 16 56.68 -12.57 26.65
C PRO A 16 56.84 -13.89 27.41
N ASN A 17 56.67 -15.02 26.71
CA ASN A 17 57.08 -16.34 27.22
C ASN A 17 58.59 -16.56 26.97
N PRO A 18 59.32 -17.25 27.89
CA PRO A 18 60.73 -17.58 27.71
C PRO A 18 60.93 -18.73 26.70
N PRO A 19 62.11 -18.85 26.07
CA PRO A 19 62.31 -19.81 24.99
C PRO A 19 62.56 -21.21 25.54
N SER A 20 61.61 -22.12 25.30
CA SER A 20 61.83 -23.56 25.44
C SER A 20 62.33 -24.10 24.09
N ASN A 21 63.60 -24.46 24.07
CA ASN A 21 64.28 -25.15 22.99
C ASN A 21 63.71 -26.58 22.86
N ASN A 22 62.94 -26.86 21.81
CA ASN A 22 62.72 -28.23 21.32
C ASN A 22 62.16 -28.25 19.89
N SER A 23 62.72 -29.17 19.11
CA SER A 23 62.48 -29.41 17.70
C SER A 23 61.03 -29.74 17.35
N SER A 24 60.45 -29.01 16.39
CA SER A 24 59.69 -29.54 15.24
C SER A 24 59.11 -28.36 14.46
N LYS A 25 58.97 -28.56 13.14
CA LYS A 25 58.54 -27.64 12.07
C LYS A 25 57.62 -26.48 12.52
N PRO A 26 57.76 -25.26 11.96
CA PRO A 26 56.89 -24.15 12.33
C PRO A 26 55.43 -24.53 12.01
N GLN A 27 54.59 -24.62 13.04
CA GLN A 27 53.15 -24.70 12.85
C GLN A 27 52.70 -23.42 12.18
N LYS A 28 52.29 -23.53 10.91
CA LYS A 28 51.62 -22.46 10.18
C LYS A 28 50.40 -22.06 11.01
N THR A 29 50.37 -20.83 11.49
CA THR A 29 49.19 -20.22 12.09
C THR A 29 48.05 -20.34 11.09
N LEU A 30 47.08 -21.19 11.37
CA LEU A 30 45.85 -21.28 10.58
C LEU A 30 45.15 -19.94 10.73
N HIS A 31 45.24 -19.10 9.69
CA HIS A 31 44.41 -17.92 9.56
C HIS A 31 42.98 -18.43 9.54
N VAL A 32 42.21 -18.19 10.61
CA VAL A 32 40.76 -18.36 10.59
C VAL A 32 40.24 -17.36 9.56
N ARG A 33 40.14 -17.82 8.31
CA ARG A 33 39.45 -17.08 7.26
C ARG A 33 37.98 -17.27 7.56
N SER A 34 37.28 -16.16 7.79
CA SER A 34 35.83 -16.13 7.87
C SER A 34 35.28 -16.89 6.67
N THR A 35 34.57 -17.99 6.91
CA THR A 35 33.84 -18.69 5.87
C THR A 35 32.60 -17.86 5.58
N SER A 36 32.70 -16.90 4.67
CA SER A 36 31.51 -16.32 4.04
C SER A 36 30.84 -17.47 3.29
N LEU A 37 29.73 -17.98 3.83
CA LEU A 37 28.85 -18.82 3.05
C LEU A 37 28.42 -18.00 1.83
N PRO A 38 28.33 -18.61 0.63
CA PRO A 38 27.75 -17.92 -0.51
C PRO A 38 26.39 -17.34 -0.11
N CYS A 39 26.17 -16.04 -0.31
CA CYS A 39 24.83 -15.48 -0.26
C CYS A 39 24.00 -16.25 -1.29
N ARG A 40 22.97 -16.98 -0.85
CA ARG A 40 22.15 -17.79 -1.75
C ARG A 40 21.22 -16.94 -2.62
N SER A 41 20.92 -15.71 -2.19
CA SER A 41 20.13 -14.74 -2.94
C SER A 41 20.57 -13.30 -2.62
N HIS A 42 20.22 -12.37 -3.52
CA HIS A 42 20.55 -10.95 -3.38
C HIS A 42 19.83 -10.33 -2.16
N PRO A 43 20.48 -9.48 -1.34
CA PRO A 43 19.88 -8.93 -0.10
C PRO A 43 18.55 -8.20 -0.32
N ILE A 44 18.33 -7.63 -1.50
CA ILE A 44 17.07 -6.94 -1.84
C ILE A 44 15.85 -7.87 -1.87
N ILE A 45 16.05 -9.15 -2.17
CA ILE A 45 14.99 -10.15 -2.20
C ILE A 45 14.49 -10.41 -0.76
N SER A 46 15.42 -10.53 0.19
CA SER A 46 15.08 -10.61 1.62
C SER A 46 14.35 -9.36 2.10
N GLN A 47 14.81 -8.17 1.69
CA GLN A 47 14.15 -6.91 2.03
C GLN A 47 12.71 -6.87 1.50
N LEU A 48 12.48 -7.25 0.24
CA LEU A 48 11.15 -7.32 -0.35
C LEU A 48 10.23 -8.28 0.42
N ARG A 49 10.74 -9.46 0.80
CA ARG A 49 9.98 -10.43 1.62
C ARG A 49 9.54 -9.83 2.95
N ASP A 50 10.44 -9.12 3.63
CA ASP A 50 10.14 -8.46 4.90
C ASP A 50 9.10 -7.33 4.71
N GLU A 51 9.24 -6.51 3.66
CA GLU A 51 8.31 -5.42 3.35
C GLU A 51 6.92 -5.94 2.96
N ILE A 52 6.84 -7.03 2.17
CA ILE A 52 5.59 -7.72 1.83
C ILE A 52 4.94 -8.31 3.08
N SER A 53 5.71 -8.99 3.93
CA SER A 53 5.21 -9.55 5.20
C SER A 53 4.67 -8.46 6.13
N ALA A 54 5.35 -7.31 6.18
CA ALA A 54 4.88 -6.15 6.91
C ALA A 54 3.56 -5.59 6.36
N LEU A 55 3.37 -5.56 5.03
CA LEU A 55 2.09 -5.18 4.39
C LEU A 55 0.98 -6.21 4.65
N GLN A 56 1.30 -7.50 4.67
CA GLN A 56 0.34 -8.54 5.03
C GLN A 56 -0.10 -8.37 6.49
N SER A 57 0.84 -8.13 7.40
CA SER A 57 0.56 -7.84 8.80
C SER A 57 -0.27 -6.55 8.97
N TRP A 58 0.03 -5.52 8.19
CA TRP A 58 -0.75 -4.28 8.14
C TRP A 58 -2.19 -4.55 7.69
N SER A 59 -2.40 -5.33 6.64
CA SER A 59 -3.74 -5.63 6.11
C SER A 59 -4.54 -6.59 6.98
N ALA A 60 -3.87 -7.49 7.71
CA ALA A 60 -4.48 -8.41 8.67
C ALA A 60 -4.85 -7.73 10.01
N ALA A 61 -4.26 -6.56 10.31
CA ALA A 61 -4.62 -5.80 11.50
C ALA A 61 -6.12 -5.45 11.50
N GLU A 62 -6.77 -5.60 12.65
CA GLU A 62 -8.22 -5.60 12.81
C GLU A 62 -8.92 -4.38 12.17
N SER A 63 -10.09 -4.61 11.57
CA SER A 63 -10.83 -3.61 10.76
C SER A 63 -11.25 -2.34 11.53
N SER A 64 -11.18 -2.38 12.87
CA SER A 64 -11.44 -1.27 13.79
C SER A 64 -10.42 -0.12 13.66
N ALA A 65 -9.26 -0.36 13.04
CA ALA A 65 -8.15 0.58 12.88
C ALA A 65 -8.11 1.36 11.55
N ARG A 66 -9.09 1.20 10.65
CA ARG A 66 -9.05 1.82 9.31
C ARG A 66 -9.29 3.34 9.36
N THR A 67 -8.24 4.11 9.61
CA THR A 67 -8.18 5.58 9.53
C THR A 67 -7.50 6.03 8.23
N SER A 68 -7.60 7.33 7.91
CA SER A 68 -6.81 7.97 6.85
C SER A 68 -5.32 7.73 7.05
N ALA A 69 -4.81 7.91 8.27
CA ALA A 69 -3.42 7.65 8.63
C ALA A 69 -3.01 6.19 8.40
N TRP A 70 -3.86 5.22 8.74
CA TRP A 70 -3.60 3.80 8.49
C TRP A 70 -3.54 3.48 6.99
N LEU A 71 -4.42 4.09 6.18
CA LEU A 71 -4.38 3.97 4.72
C LEU A 71 -3.11 4.59 4.14
N CYS A 72 -2.74 5.78 4.59
CA CYS A 72 -1.49 6.43 4.21
C CYS A 72 -0.27 5.60 4.61
N ASP A 73 -0.28 4.93 5.76
CA ASP A 73 0.77 4.00 6.18
C ASP A 73 0.91 2.82 5.19
N GLY A 74 -0.22 2.21 4.79
CA GLY A 74 -0.24 1.15 3.79
C GLY A 74 0.26 1.60 2.42
N LEU A 75 -0.20 2.76 1.94
CA LEU A 75 0.25 3.34 0.67
C LEU A 75 1.75 3.69 0.67
N ARG A 76 2.25 4.19 1.80
CA ARG A 76 3.67 4.47 2.00
C ARG A 76 4.51 3.20 1.98
N ARG A 77 4.05 2.12 2.63
CA ARG A 77 4.71 0.80 2.59
C ARG A 77 4.66 0.20 1.19
N LEU A 78 3.54 0.33 0.49
CA LEU A 78 3.39 -0.12 -0.89
C LEU A 78 4.38 0.58 -1.82
N LYS A 79 4.54 1.90 -1.67
CA LYS A 79 5.56 2.65 -2.40
C LYS A 79 6.95 2.08 -2.15
N ALA A 80 7.32 1.78 -0.90
CA ALA A 80 8.63 1.19 -0.59
C ALA A 80 8.81 -0.17 -1.28
N VAL A 81 7.79 -1.04 -1.27
CA VAL A 81 7.82 -2.33 -1.98
C VAL A 81 8.04 -2.14 -3.48
N HIS A 82 7.36 -1.17 -4.11
CA HIS A 82 7.56 -0.87 -5.52
C HIS A 82 8.96 -0.30 -5.81
N GLU A 83 9.49 0.55 -4.94
CA GLU A 83 10.88 1.07 -5.06
C GLU A 83 11.91 -0.05 -4.91
N SER A 84 11.74 -0.96 -3.96
CA SER A 84 12.60 -2.15 -3.80
C SER A 84 12.51 -3.10 -5.01
N LEU A 85 11.32 -3.25 -5.62
CA LEU A 85 11.16 -4.01 -6.86
C LEU A 85 11.83 -3.30 -8.04
N ASP A 86 11.71 -1.97 -8.12
CA ASP A 86 12.39 -1.15 -9.12
C ASP A 86 13.90 -1.36 -9.06
N ASP A 87 14.49 -1.24 -7.87
CA ASP A 87 15.92 -1.49 -7.62
C ASP A 87 16.34 -2.92 -8.00
N LEU A 88 15.50 -3.93 -7.70
CA LEU A 88 15.73 -5.33 -8.09
C LEU A 88 15.76 -5.47 -9.63
N LEU A 89 14.85 -4.82 -10.35
CA LEU A 89 14.79 -4.83 -11.83
C LEU A 89 15.97 -4.09 -12.49
N HIS A 90 16.69 -3.25 -11.74
CA HIS A 90 17.92 -2.60 -12.22
C HIS A 90 19.16 -3.49 -12.12
N LEU A 91 19.11 -4.60 -11.38
CA LEU A 91 20.25 -5.51 -11.24
C LEU A 91 20.51 -6.29 -12.54
N PRO A 92 21.77 -6.36 -13.01
CA PRO A 92 22.13 -7.12 -14.22
C PRO A 92 21.71 -8.58 -14.15
N GLN A 93 21.95 -9.23 -13.00
CA GLN A 93 21.60 -10.63 -12.76
C GLN A 93 20.09 -10.87 -12.94
N THR A 94 19.26 -10.02 -12.36
CA THR A 94 17.80 -10.10 -12.48
C THR A 94 17.35 -9.89 -13.92
N ARG A 95 17.96 -8.93 -14.65
CA ARG A 95 17.65 -8.70 -16.07
C ARG A 95 18.01 -9.90 -16.94
N GLU A 96 19.17 -10.50 -16.71
CA GLU A 96 19.63 -11.68 -17.44
C GLU A 96 18.70 -12.88 -17.20
N SER A 97 18.32 -13.14 -15.94
CA SER A 97 17.35 -14.20 -15.60
C SER A 97 15.99 -13.97 -16.26
N LEU A 98 15.48 -12.73 -16.22
CA LEU A 98 14.18 -12.37 -16.76
C LEU A 98 14.15 -12.40 -18.31
N ARG A 99 15.27 -12.16 -19.00
CA ARG A 99 15.36 -12.23 -20.47
C ARG A 99 15.36 -13.66 -21.03
N GLY A 100 15.57 -14.68 -20.19
CA GLY A 100 15.49 -16.08 -20.60
C GLY A 100 14.10 -16.44 -21.13
N GLY A 101 14.03 -17.26 -22.18
CA GLY A 101 12.77 -17.58 -22.89
C GLY A 101 11.64 -18.15 -22.01
N ASP A 102 11.96 -18.75 -20.88
CA ASP A 102 10.98 -19.29 -19.94
C ASP A 102 10.28 -18.20 -19.08
N TYR A 103 10.84 -16.98 -19.00
CA TYR A 103 10.35 -15.87 -18.18
C TYR A 103 9.69 -14.72 -18.97
N SER A 104 9.67 -14.78 -20.31
CA SER A 104 8.99 -13.78 -21.16
C SER A 104 7.52 -13.62 -20.78
N ASN A 105 6.81 -14.74 -20.59
CA ASN A 105 5.40 -14.76 -20.19
C ASN A 105 5.18 -14.11 -18.80
N LEU A 106 6.14 -14.25 -17.89
CA LEU A 106 6.06 -13.65 -16.56
C LEU A 106 6.14 -12.12 -16.66
N ILE A 107 7.09 -11.60 -17.44
CA ILE A 107 7.26 -10.14 -17.62
C ILE A 107 6.06 -9.54 -18.35
N GLU A 108 5.57 -10.18 -19.41
CA GLU A 108 4.40 -9.73 -20.15
C GLU A 108 3.17 -9.63 -19.23
N LYS A 109 2.95 -10.67 -18.42
CA LYS A 109 1.88 -10.67 -17.42
C LYS A 109 2.07 -9.56 -16.39
N LEU A 110 3.29 -9.40 -15.87
CA LEU A 110 3.61 -8.39 -14.88
C LEU A 110 3.40 -6.97 -15.44
N LEU A 111 3.78 -6.72 -16.69
CA LEU A 111 3.52 -5.47 -17.40
C LEU A 111 2.04 -5.18 -17.54
N GLU A 112 1.23 -6.21 -17.84
CA GLU A 112 -0.21 -6.06 -17.92
C GLU A 112 -0.85 -5.82 -16.55
N ASP A 113 -0.40 -6.50 -15.50
CA ASP A 113 -0.87 -6.28 -14.14
C ASP A 113 -0.53 -4.84 -13.67
N PHE A 114 0.70 -4.36 -13.91
CA PHE A 114 1.07 -2.97 -13.61
C PHE A 114 0.32 -1.95 -14.47
N LEU A 115 -0.01 -2.26 -15.72
CA LEU A 115 -0.86 -1.40 -16.54
C LEU A 115 -2.27 -1.28 -15.93
N ARG A 116 -2.86 -2.40 -15.51
CA ARG A 116 -4.18 -2.41 -14.85
C ARG A 116 -4.15 -1.63 -13.53
N PHE A 117 -3.07 -1.71 -12.75
CA PHE A 117 -2.91 -0.88 -11.56
C PHE A 117 -2.84 0.61 -11.92
N VAL A 118 -2.05 0.99 -12.93
CA VAL A 118 -1.96 2.38 -13.39
C VAL A 118 -3.32 2.90 -13.83
N ASP A 119 -4.08 2.14 -14.62
CA ASP A 119 -5.42 2.53 -15.07
C ASP A 119 -6.40 2.67 -13.89
N ALA A 120 -6.36 1.73 -12.94
CA ALA A 120 -7.20 1.78 -11.75
C ALA A 120 -6.89 3.01 -10.87
N TYR A 121 -5.62 3.32 -10.63
CA TYR A 121 -5.23 4.51 -9.86
C TYR A 121 -5.52 5.82 -10.62
N GLY A 122 -5.39 5.85 -11.94
CA GLY A 122 -5.77 7.02 -12.76
C GLY A 122 -7.28 7.30 -12.71
N MET A 123 -8.10 6.25 -12.83
CA MET A 123 -9.55 6.36 -12.62
C MET A 123 -9.89 6.77 -11.19
N PHE A 124 -9.20 6.20 -10.21
CA PHE A 124 -9.38 6.54 -8.80
C PHE A 124 -9.13 8.02 -8.53
N GLN A 125 -8.02 8.59 -9.02
CA GLN A 125 -7.72 10.02 -8.86
C GLN A 125 -8.81 10.90 -9.46
N THR A 126 -9.30 10.55 -10.65
CA THR A 126 -10.40 11.28 -11.30
C THR A 126 -11.69 11.22 -10.48
N LEU A 127 -12.04 10.05 -9.94
CA LEU A 127 -13.22 9.88 -9.11
C LEU A 127 -13.07 10.57 -7.75
N LEU A 128 -11.88 10.55 -7.15
CA LEU A 128 -11.59 11.19 -5.87
C LEU A 128 -11.69 12.72 -6.00
N LEU A 129 -11.22 13.29 -7.11
CA LEU A 129 -11.39 14.72 -7.41
C LEU A 129 -12.88 15.09 -7.47
N ARG A 130 -13.68 14.31 -8.22
CA ARG A 130 -15.14 14.53 -8.28
C ARG A 130 -15.82 14.37 -6.92
N LEU A 131 -15.37 13.39 -6.11
CA LEU A 131 -15.88 13.19 -4.75
C LEU A 131 -15.64 14.45 -3.90
N LYS A 132 -14.45 15.05 -3.99
CA LYS A 132 -14.07 16.28 -3.28
C LYS A 132 -14.91 17.48 -3.73
N GLU A 133 -15.13 17.64 -5.03
CA GLU A 133 -15.98 18.71 -5.59
C GLU A 133 -17.44 18.58 -5.12
N GLU A 134 -18.01 17.37 -5.18
CA GLU A 134 -19.37 17.09 -4.71
C GLU A 134 -19.50 17.28 -3.20
N HIS A 135 -18.46 16.93 -2.43
CA HIS A 135 -18.42 17.14 -0.98
C HIS A 135 -18.43 18.63 -0.62
N SER A 136 -17.60 19.42 -1.30
CA SER A 136 -17.57 20.88 -1.13
C SER A 136 -18.91 21.51 -1.52
N ALA A 137 -19.52 21.07 -2.63
CA ALA A 137 -20.84 21.53 -3.03
C ALA A 137 -21.93 21.17 -2.01
N ALA A 138 -21.85 19.99 -1.39
CA ALA A 138 -22.73 19.59 -0.29
C ALA A 138 -22.53 20.52 0.93
N GLN A 139 -21.30 20.87 1.27
CA GLN A 139 -20.99 21.78 2.38
C GLN A 139 -21.62 23.16 2.16
N ILE A 140 -21.53 23.68 0.93
CA ILE A 140 -22.16 24.95 0.56
C ILE A 140 -23.69 24.85 0.66
N ALA A 141 -24.29 23.76 0.20
CA ALA A 141 -25.74 23.54 0.28
C ALA A 141 -26.24 23.46 1.74
N VAL A 142 -25.47 22.81 2.62
CA VAL A 142 -25.73 22.74 4.06
C VAL A 142 -25.73 24.15 4.67
N ARG A 143 -24.70 24.97 4.38
CA ARG A 143 -24.61 26.36 4.88
C ARG A 143 -25.77 27.23 4.40
N ARG A 144 -26.26 27.00 3.17
CA ARG A 144 -27.42 27.70 2.59
C ARG A 144 -28.76 27.13 3.06
N LYS A 145 -28.76 26.07 3.88
CA LYS A 145 -29.97 25.36 4.35
C LYS A 145 -30.86 24.85 3.20
N ASP A 146 -30.25 24.50 2.06
CA ASP A 146 -30.94 23.99 0.87
C ASP A 146 -31.01 22.46 0.90
N SER A 147 -32.09 21.93 1.50
CA SER A 147 -32.26 20.48 1.69
C SER A 147 -32.36 19.71 0.37
N ALA A 148 -32.91 20.31 -0.69
CA ALA A 148 -33.05 19.65 -1.98
C ALA A 148 -31.67 19.45 -2.63
N ARG A 149 -30.81 20.47 -2.59
CA ARG A 149 -29.44 20.37 -3.08
C ARG A 149 -28.58 19.44 -2.23
N VAL A 150 -28.73 19.47 -0.90
CA VAL A 150 -28.03 18.52 0.00
C VAL A 150 -28.37 17.07 -0.37
N ALA A 151 -29.66 16.76 -0.57
CA ALA A 151 -30.09 15.42 -0.96
C ALA A 151 -29.58 15.01 -2.36
N ALA A 152 -29.47 15.96 -3.29
CA ALA A 152 -28.88 15.71 -4.62
C ALA A 152 -27.38 15.36 -4.52
N GLN A 153 -26.59 16.17 -3.79
CA GLN A 153 -25.15 15.92 -3.64
C GLN A 153 -24.86 14.64 -2.85
N ALA A 154 -25.66 14.33 -1.83
CA ALA A 154 -25.54 13.06 -1.10
C ALA A 154 -25.75 11.83 -2.03
N LYS A 155 -26.67 11.92 -2.99
CA LYS A 155 -26.85 10.86 -4.00
C LYS A 155 -25.64 10.74 -4.93
N ASN A 156 -25.07 11.87 -5.36
CA ASN A 156 -23.89 11.91 -6.21
C ASN A 156 -22.65 11.35 -5.49
N LEU A 157 -22.40 11.76 -4.25
CA LEU A 157 -21.35 11.21 -3.39
C LEU A 157 -21.47 9.69 -3.29
N SER A 158 -22.68 9.17 -3.07
CA SER A 158 -22.91 7.72 -3.02
C SER A 158 -22.69 7.01 -4.35
N LYS A 159 -22.99 7.66 -5.46
CA LYS A 159 -22.69 7.12 -6.79
C LYS A 159 -21.18 7.04 -7.03
N ILE A 160 -20.45 8.12 -6.76
CA ILE A 160 -18.99 8.20 -6.92
C ILE A 160 -18.30 7.18 -6.02
N ALA A 161 -18.69 7.10 -4.74
CA ALA A 161 -18.12 6.13 -3.80
C ALA A 161 -18.34 4.66 -4.27
N LYS A 162 -19.48 4.35 -4.89
CA LYS A 162 -19.72 3.03 -5.49
C LYS A 162 -18.86 2.80 -6.73
N GLU A 163 -18.64 3.80 -7.56
CA GLU A 163 -17.73 3.72 -8.71
C GLU A 163 -16.29 3.45 -8.25
N ILE A 164 -15.83 4.13 -7.19
CA ILE A 164 -14.52 3.85 -6.56
C ILE A 164 -14.45 2.39 -6.07
N GLY A 165 -15.49 1.90 -5.38
CA GLY A 165 -15.51 0.51 -4.89
C GLY A 165 -15.44 -0.55 -5.99
N LYS A 166 -15.97 -0.26 -7.19
CA LYS A 166 -15.89 -1.17 -8.34
C LYS A 166 -14.46 -1.34 -8.85
N LEU A 167 -13.59 -0.36 -8.65
CA LEU A 167 -12.16 -0.46 -9.02
C LEU A 167 -11.44 -1.58 -8.26
N GLY A 168 -11.83 -1.84 -7.00
CA GLY A 168 -11.28 -2.96 -6.22
C GLY A 168 -11.91 -4.31 -6.54
N SER A 169 -13.09 -4.30 -7.18
CA SER A 169 -13.81 -5.52 -7.57
C SER A 169 -13.50 -5.96 -8.99
N SER A 170 -12.95 -5.08 -9.84
CA SER A 170 -12.39 -5.47 -11.14
C SER A 170 -11.15 -6.33 -10.93
N ASN A 171 -10.87 -7.24 -11.87
CA ASN A 171 -9.69 -8.12 -11.88
C ASN A 171 -8.39 -7.29 -11.98
N LEU A 172 -7.99 -6.64 -10.89
CA LEU A 172 -6.83 -5.74 -10.80
C LEU A 172 -5.51 -6.42 -11.17
N PHE A 173 -5.48 -7.75 -11.14
CA PHE A 173 -4.37 -8.58 -11.57
C PHE A 173 -4.88 -9.84 -12.27
N SER A 174 -4.02 -10.46 -13.05
CA SER A 174 -4.30 -11.70 -13.77
C SER A 174 -4.08 -12.90 -12.86
N THR A 175 -5.15 -13.67 -12.55
CA THR A 175 -5.08 -14.85 -11.64
C THR A 175 -4.36 -16.08 -12.22
N ALA A 176 -3.77 -15.98 -13.40
CA ALA A 176 -3.11 -17.11 -14.08
C ALA A 176 -1.66 -17.34 -13.62
N THR A 177 -1.35 -17.29 -12.31
CA THR A 177 -0.05 -17.79 -11.80
C THR A 177 -0.18 -19.29 -11.53
N ALA A 178 -0.27 -20.06 -12.61
CA ALA A 178 -0.12 -21.51 -12.59
C ALA A 178 0.69 -21.96 -13.81
N VAL A 179 1.80 -21.27 -14.08
CA VAL A 179 2.88 -21.85 -14.85
C VAL A 179 4.11 -21.70 -13.97
N ALA A 180 4.29 -22.66 -13.05
CA ALA A 180 5.63 -22.93 -12.58
C ALA A 180 6.46 -23.23 -13.85
N PRO A 181 7.60 -22.56 -14.08
CA PRO A 181 8.48 -22.95 -15.17
C PRO A 181 8.71 -24.45 -15.02
N LEU A 182 8.43 -25.25 -16.05
CA LEU A 182 8.59 -26.73 -16.02
C LEU A 182 10.03 -27.16 -15.69
N ARG A 183 10.96 -26.21 -15.49
CA ARG A 183 12.39 -26.37 -15.28
C ARG A 183 13.01 -25.36 -14.30
N ALA A 184 12.32 -24.92 -13.24
CA ALA A 184 13.00 -24.18 -12.16
C ALA A 184 14.01 -25.11 -11.46
N SER A 185 15.20 -25.26 -12.06
CA SER A 185 16.28 -26.12 -11.59
C SER A 185 17.18 -25.41 -10.56
N TYR A 186 16.97 -24.11 -10.37
CA TYR A 186 17.70 -23.26 -9.44
C TYR A 186 16.75 -22.59 -8.42
N ASP A 187 17.14 -22.66 -7.15
CA ASP A 187 16.43 -22.10 -5.97
C ASP A 187 16.18 -20.58 -6.10
N GLU A 188 17.09 -19.86 -6.76
CA GLU A 188 17.10 -18.39 -6.87
C GLU A 188 16.02 -17.84 -7.82
N GLU A 189 15.73 -18.52 -8.94
CA GLU A 189 14.70 -18.05 -9.88
C GLU A 189 13.29 -18.28 -9.34
N ALA A 190 13.07 -19.39 -8.62
CA ALA A 190 11.81 -19.64 -7.94
C ALA A 190 11.54 -18.59 -6.85
N GLU A 191 12.57 -18.18 -6.13
CA GLU A 191 12.52 -17.10 -5.14
C GLU A 191 12.18 -15.74 -5.79
N LEU A 192 12.73 -15.42 -6.96
CA LEU A 192 12.39 -14.21 -7.70
C LEU A 192 10.90 -14.17 -8.11
N VAL A 193 10.38 -15.29 -8.64
CA VAL A 193 8.97 -15.40 -9.04
C VAL A 193 8.03 -15.23 -7.85
N ASP A 194 8.35 -15.89 -6.73
CA ASP A 194 7.59 -15.82 -5.48
C ASP A 194 7.53 -14.38 -4.94
N VAL A 195 8.65 -13.66 -4.96
CA VAL A 195 8.71 -12.26 -4.52
C VAL A 195 7.90 -11.34 -5.44
N ILE A 196 8.02 -11.50 -6.76
CA ILE A 196 7.23 -10.72 -7.74
C ILE A 196 5.73 -10.93 -7.53
N ASP A 197 5.28 -12.19 -7.39
CA ASP A 197 3.88 -12.51 -7.12
C ASP A 197 3.41 -11.93 -5.77
N GLY A 198 4.29 -11.95 -4.76
CA GLY A 198 4.09 -11.28 -3.49
C GLY A 198 3.86 -9.77 -3.61
N VAL A 199 4.64 -9.08 -4.46
CA VAL A 199 4.45 -7.65 -4.74
C VAL A 199 3.08 -7.39 -5.35
N VAL A 200 2.71 -8.13 -6.41
CA VAL A 200 1.40 -7.98 -7.08
C VAL A 200 0.26 -8.18 -6.09
N LYS A 201 0.31 -9.23 -5.26
CA LYS A 201 -0.69 -9.49 -4.21
C LYS A 201 -0.76 -8.36 -3.18
N ALA A 202 0.39 -7.82 -2.77
CA ALA A 202 0.44 -6.70 -1.83
C ALA A 202 -0.19 -5.44 -2.44
N THR A 203 0.09 -5.12 -3.71
CA THR A 203 -0.53 -4.02 -4.45
C THR A 203 -2.04 -4.16 -4.52
N VAL A 204 -2.54 -5.37 -4.80
CA VAL A 204 -3.99 -5.66 -4.83
C VAL A 204 -4.61 -5.47 -3.46
N ALA A 205 -3.99 -5.99 -2.40
CA ALA A 205 -4.52 -5.89 -1.04
C ALA A 205 -4.65 -4.42 -0.58
N VAL A 206 -3.62 -3.61 -0.79
CA VAL A 206 -3.62 -2.18 -0.45
C VAL A 206 -4.65 -1.41 -1.29
N SER A 207 -4.73 -1.69 -2.59
CA SER A 207 -5.70 -1.04 -3.49
C SER A 207 -7.14 -1.35 -3.09
N ASN A 208 -7.43 -2.60 -2.73
CA ASN A 208 -8.75 -3.01 -2.23
C ASN A 208 -9.09 -2.34 -0.89
N ALA A 209 -8.12 -2.21 0.01
CA ALA A 209 -8.30 -1.50 1.27
C ALA A 209 -8.60 -0.01 1.05
N LEU A 210 -7.90 0.62 0.10
CA LEU A 210 -8.10 2.03 -0.26
C LEU A 210 -9.48 2.26 -0.90
N PHE A 211 -9.77 1.56 -1.99
CA PHE A 211 -11.00 1.74 -2.77
C PHE A 211 -12.23 1.30 -1.96
N GLY A 212 -12.13 0.15 -1.29
CA GLY A 212 -13.16 -0.35 -0.38
C GLY A 212 -13.35 0.56 0.82
N GLY A 213 -12.27 1.14 1.36
CA GLY A 213 -12.31 2.10 2.47
C GLY A 213 -13.17 3.32 2.14
N ILE A 214 -12.91 3.96 1.00
CA ILE A 214 -13.70 5.12 0.55
C ILE A 214 -15.12 4.71 0.20
N SER A 215 -15.30 3.61 -0.53
CA SER A 215 -16.63 3.13 -0.96
C SER A 215 -17.56 2.80 0.19
N ASN A 216 -17.02 2.18 1.25
CA ASN A 216 -17.80 1.72 2.39
C ASN A 216 -18.00 2.79 3.48
N SER A 217 -17.33 3.94 3.35
CA SER A 217 -17.40 5.03 4.31
C SER A 217 -18.81 5.59 4.48
N ALA A 218 -19.21 5.82 5.73
CA ALA A 218 -20.58 6.21 6.06
C ALA A 218 -20.92 7.61 5.54
N ALA A 219 -19.94 8.53 5.53
CA ALA A 219 -20.09 9.88 5.00
C ALA A 219 -20.58 9.94 3.55
N PHE A 220 -20.30 8.92 2.73
CA PHE A 220 -20.66 8.89 1.32
C PHE A 220 -21.77 7.90 0.99
N ARG A 221 -22.33 7.19 1.98
CA ARG A 221 -23.36 6.21 1.71
C ARG A 221 -24.73 6.88 1.65
N LYS A 222 -25.55 6.47 0.67
CA LYS A 222 -26.99 6.81 0.70
C LYS A 222 -27.61 6.24 1.98
N GLN A 223 -28.22 7.12 2.78
CA GLN A 223 -29.15 6.71 3.83
C GLN A 223 -30.28 5.91 3.17
N SER A 224 -30.35 4.62 3.47
CA SER A 224 -31.39 3.76 2.94
C SER A 224 -32.72 4.14 3.61
N CYS A 225 -33.44 5.09 3.02
CA CYS A 225 -34.88 5.20 3.21
C CYS A 225 -35.52 4.09 2.37
N MET A 226 -35.52 2.86 2.88
CA MET A 226 -36.53 1.89 2.48
C MET A 226 -37.84 2.39 3.10
N GLY A 227 -38.77 2.77 2.24
CA GLY A 227 -39.99 3.49 2.61
C GLY A 227 -40.84 2.80 3.68
N LEU A 228 -41.64 3.62 4.36
CA LEU A 228 -42.94 3.29 4.95
C LEU A 228 -43.01 1.93 5.66
N SER A 229 -42.46 1.84 6.86
CA SER A 229 -43.12 1.02 7.88
C SER A 229 -43.07 1.72 9.23
N LEU A 230 -44.27 1.94 9.76
CA LEU A 230 -44.55 2.42 11.09
C LEU A 230 -43.78 1.55 12.10
N GLY A 231 -42.89 2.18 12.87
CA GLY A 231 -42.37 1.59 14.11
C GLY A 231 -41.45 0.38 13.97
N ARG A 232 -40.31 0.49 13.27
CA ARG A 232 -39.17 -0.41 13.55
C ARG A 232 -37.85 0.32 13.44
N LYS A 233 -37.10 0.29 14.55
CA LYS A 233 -35.73 0.81 14.70
C LYS A 233 -34.92 0.46 13.46
N THR A 234 -34.46 1.48 12.74
CA THR A 234 -33.51 1.36 11.63
C THR A 234 -32.32 0.57 12.15
N LYS A 235 -32.19 -0.68 11.70
CA LYS A 235 -31.09 -1.54 12.10
C LYS A 235 -29.85 -0.96 11.43
N TYR A 236 -29.02 -0.26 12.20
CA TYR A 236 -27.69 0.17 11.79
C TYR A 236 -26.92 -1.07 11.34
N VAL A 237 -26.85 -1.31 10.03
CA VAL A 237 -25.91 -2.28 9.49
C VAL A 237 -24.56 -1.60 9.58
N LYS A 238 -23.82 -1.90 10.66
CA LYS A 238 -22.40 -1.54 10.80
C LYS A 238 -21.70 -2.16 9.59
N VAL A 239 -21.46 -1.36 8.57
CA VAL A 239 -20.72 -1.85 7.41
C VAL A 239 -19.25 -1.82 7.77
N GLU A 240 -18.81 -3.02 8.09
CA GLU A 240 -17.43 -3.40 8.22
C GLU A 240 -16.69 -3.03 6.93
N GLY A 241 -15.66 -2.18 7.01
CA GLY A 241 -14.87 -1.80 5.82
C GLY A 241 -14.61 -0.31 5.61
N GLY A 242 -15.44 0.59 6.13
CA GLY A 242 -15.31 2.04 5.90
C GLY A 242 -14.16 2.71 6.67
N ILE A 243 -13.78 3.93 6.27
CA ILE A 243 -12.81 4.76 7.01
C ILE A 243 -13.52 5.34 8.23
N ARG A 244 -12.95 5.11 9.42
CA ARG A 244 -13.58 5.47 10.71
C ARG A 244 -13.83 6.97 10.86
N GLU A 245 -12.98 7.80 10.27
CA GLU A 245 -13.08 9.27 10.33
C GLU A 245 -14.19 9.79 9.40
N PHE A 246 -14.60 9.00 8.41
CA PHE A 246 -15.69 9.33 7.48
C PHE A 246 -17.04 8.88 8.06
N GLN A 247 -17.38 9.46 9.22
CA GLN A 247 -18.62 9.19 9.92
C GLN A 247 -19.83 9.80 9.19
N GLU A 248 -20.98 9.19 9.41
CA GLU A 248 -22.24 9.68 8.87
C GLU A 248 -22.57 11.07 9.45
N LEU A 249 -22.95 11.99 8.58
CA LEU A 249 -23.52 13.28 8.95
C LEU A 249 -25.00 13.25 8.57
N ASP A 250 -25.88 13.52 9.53
CA ASP A 250 -27.32 13.67 9.29
C ASP A 250 -27.58 15.03 8.64
N LEU A 251 -27.24 15.13 7.35
CA LEU A 251 -27.31 16.36 6.57
C LEU A 251 -28.75 16.73 6.19
N GLU A 252 -29.66 15.75 6.07
CA GLU A 252 -31.06 15.96 5.67
C GLU A 252 -31.90 16.68 6.75
N ASN A 253 -31.62 16.47 8.04
CA ASN A 253 -32.35 17.13 9.12
C ASN A 253 -31.77 18.48 9.58
N LEU A 254 -30.67 18.96 8.98
CA LEU A 254 -30.01 20.20 9.38
C LEU A 254 -30.89 21.47 9.24
N ARG A 255 -31.94 21.42 8.41
CA ARG A 255 -32.90 22.55 8.27
C ARG A 255 -33.66 22.86 9.57
N LYS A 256 -33.90 21.84 10.41
CA LYS A 256 -34.63 21.96 11.68
C LYS A 256 -33.71 22.15 12.88
N LYS A 257 -32.38 22.12 12.66
CA LYS A 257 -31.37 22.12 13.72
C LYS A 257 -30.87 23.54 14.00
N ALA A 258 -30.40 23.75 15.23
CA ALA A 258 -29.86 25.03 15.67
C ALA A 258 -28.63 25.43 14.83
N GLU A 259 -28.33 26.73 14.77
CA GLU A 259 -27.18 27.26 14.03
C GLU A 259 -25.85 26.63 14.50
N GLU A 260 -25.73 26.36 15.80
CA GLU A 260 -24.58 25.65 16.38
C GLU A 260 -24.43 24.22 15.85
N GLU A 261 -25.53 23.49 15.60
CA GLU A 261 -25.46 22.15 15.02
C GLU A 261 -25.02 22.19 13.55
N VAL A 262 -25.46 23.20 12.80
CA VAL A 262 -25.01 23.43 11.41
C VAL A 262 -23.52 23.78 11.37
N LYS A 263 -23.05 24.59 12.32
CA LYS A 263 -21.63 24.93 12.48
C LYS A 263 -20.78 23.71 12.81
N MET A 264 -21.24 22.86 13.73
CA MET A 264 -20.57 21.60 14.07
C MET A 264 -20.55 20.63 12.88
N ALA A 265 -21.63 20.53 12.12
CA ALA A 265 -21.67 19.72 10.89
C ALA A 265 -20.68 20.25 9.84
N SER A 266 -20.63 21.58 9.62
CA SER A 266 -19.67 22.18 8.70
C SER A 266 -18.21 21.94 9.11
N LYS A 267 -17.91 21.94 10.43
CA LYS A 267 -16.57 21.64 10.94
C LYS A 267 -16.18 20.19 10.63
N LYS A 268 -17.06 19.23 10.90
CA LYS A 268 -16.83 17.82 10.57
C LYS A 268 -16.66 17.58 9.07
N MET A 269 -17.41 18.29 8.23
CA MET A 269 -17.23 18.24 6.78
C MET A 269 -15.83 18.71 6.38
N HIS A 270 -15.31 19.77 6.99
CA HIS A 270 -13.96 20.23 6.71
C HIS A 270 -12.90 19.21 7.15
N GLU A 271 -13.07 18.59 8.33
CA GLU A 271 -12.19 17.51 8.78
C GLU A 271 -12.18 16.33 7.79
N ILE A 272 -13.33 15.98 7.18
CA ILE A 272 -13.40 14.96 6.13
C ILE A 272 -12.64 15.40 4.87
N GLU A 273 -12.76 16.67 4.45
CA GLU A 273 -12.01 17.20 3.30
C GLU A 273 -10.50 17.10 3.52
N ASP A 274 -10.01 17.47 4.70
CA ASP A 274 -8.59 17.37 5.05
C ASP A 274 -8.09 15.92 4.95
N ARG A 275 -8.88 14.97 5.47
CA ARG A 275 -8.56 13.54 5.36
C ARG A 275 -8.61 13.01 3.92
N ILE A 276 -9.52 13.52 3.08
CA ILE A 276 -9.54 13.18 1.65
C ILE A 276 -8.25 13.67 0.97
N LEU A 277 -7.81 14.89 1.29
CA LEU A 277 -6.56 15.46 0.76
C LEU A 277 -5.33 14.65 1.18
N GLU A 278 -5.26 14.23 2.44
CA GLU A 278 -4.19 13.34 2.93
C GLU A 278 -4.13 12.03 2.12
N ILE A 279 -5.30 11.40 1.89
CA ILE A 279 -5.40 10.16 1.11
C ILE A 279 -5.02 10.41 -0.36
N GLU A 280 -5.41 11.54 -0.94
CA GLU A 280 -5.05 11.95 -2.31
C GLU A 280 -3.53 12.05 -2.48
N GLU A 281 -2.83 12.72 -1.56
CA GLU A 281 -1.37 12.88 -1.59
C GLU A 281 -0.63 11.55 -1.40
N CYS A 282 -1.06 10.72 -0.44
CA CYS A 282 -0.53 9.38 -0.24
C CYS A 282 -0.77 8.48 -1.47
N GLY A 283 -1.96 8.55 -2.07
CA GLY A 283 -2.33 7.79 -3.25
C GLY A 283 -1.54 8.19 -4.49
N GLU A 284 -1.29 9.49 -4.68
CA GLU A 284 -0.49 10.00 -5.79
C GLU A 284 0.96 9.51 -5.73
N ARG A 285 1.56 9.43 -4.53
CA ARG A 285 2.90 8.86 -4.34
C ARG A 285 2.96 7.37 -4.71
N ALA A 286 1.95 6.60 -4.31
CA ALA A 286 1.84 5.19 -4.69
C ALA A 286 1.62 5.02 -6.21
N PHE A 287 0.78 5.87 -6.82
CA PHE A 287 0.55 5.88 -8.26
C PHE A 287 1.82 6.13 -9.06
N ARG A 288 2.64 7.12 -8.67
CA ARG A 288 3.94 7.37 -9.32
C ARG A 288 4.87 6.17 -9.22
N SER A 289 4.92 5.50 -8.08
CA SER A 289 5.76 4.29 -7.91
C SER A 289 5.36 3.14 -8.83
N LEU A 290 4.06 2.97 -9.11
CA LEU A 290 3.56 2.00 -10.10
C LEU A 290 4.02 2.32 -11.51
N ILE A 291 3.95 3.60 -11.90
CA ILE A 291 4.42 4.06 -13.22
C ILE A 291 5.92 3.79 -13.36
N ASN A 292 6.72 4.16 -12.36
CA ASN A 292 8.17 3.97 -12.38
C ASN A 292 8.53 2.49 -12.52
N THR A 293 7.92 1.62 -11.71
CA THR A 293 8.15 0.17 -11.78
C THR A 293 7.80 -0.38 -13.16
N ARG A 294 6.67 0.06 -13.75
CA ARG A 294 6.28 -0.34 -15.10
C ARG A 294 7.29 0.10 -16.16
N VAL A 295 7.82 1.32 -16.04
CA VAL A 295 8.90 1.81 -16.93
C VAL A 295 10.14 0.94 -16.80
N SER A 296 10.52 0.56 -15.59
CA SER A 296 11.65 -0.35 -15.38
C SER A 296 11.44 -1.72 -15.97
N LEU A 297 10.23 -2.29 -15.88
CA LEU A 297 9.87 -3.54 -16.55
C LEU A 297 10.00 -3.43 -18.09
N LEU A 298 9.53 -2.33 -18.67
CA LEU A 298 9.72 -2.08 -20.11
C LEU A 298 11.20 -1.96 -20.48
N ASN A 299 12.02 -1.36 -19.62
CA ASN A 299 13.46 -1.25 -19.83
C ASN A 299 14.15 -2.62 -19.78
N VAL A 300 13.67 -3.56 -18.96
CA VAL A 300 14.20 -4.94 -18.95
C VAL A 300 14.05 -5.62 -20.32
N LEU A 301 12.92 -5.40 -21.00
CA LEU A 301 12.62 -5.98 -22.33
C LEU A 301 13.33 -5.30 -23.50
N THR A 302 13.74 -4.05 -23.35
CA THR A 302 14.21 -3.21 -24.48
C THR A 302 15.73 -3.01 -24.49
N GLN A 303 16.40 -3.13 -23.35
CA GLN A 303 17.88 -3.09 -23.23
C GLN A 303 18.45 -4.50 -23.33
#